data_AF-A0A6B1I786-F1
#
_entry.id   AF-A0A6B1I786-F1
#
_cell.length_a   1.000
_cell.length_b   1.000
_cell.length_c   1.000
_cell.angle_alpha   90.00
_cell.angle_beta   90.00
_cell.angle_gamma   90.00
#
_symmetry.space_group_name_H-M   'P 1'
#
loop_
_entity.id
_entity.type
_entity.pdbx_description
1 polymer ?
#
loop_
_entity_poly.entity_id
_entity_poly.type
_entity_poly.pdbx_seq_one_letter_code
_entity_poly.pdbx_strand_id
1 'polypeptide(L)' 'MPLMTLPEAEKRQILAALEVTNWRIYGPRGAARLLGIGPEKLRYRMRKYGLKRPEKP' A
#
# COMPACT_ATOMS: atom_id res chain seq x y z
N MET A 1 -15.04 -4.63 17.66
CA MET A 1 -14.24 -3.95 16.62
C MET A 1 -15.21 -3.32 15.64
N PRO A 2 -15.15 -2.00 15.39
CA PRO A 2 -16.01 -1.38 14.39
C PRO A 2 -15.71 -1.97 13.01
N LEU A 3 -16.75 -2.22 12.22
CA LEU A 3 -16.61 -2.66 10.84
C LEU A 3 -16.03 -1.50 10.02
N MET A 4 -14.89 -1.72 9.40
CA MET A 4 -14.32 -0.76 8.46
C MET A 4 -15.06 -0.85 7.14
N THR A 5 -15.22 0.29 6.47
CA THR A 5 -15.69 0.30 5.09
C THR A 5 -14.63 -0.36 4.18
N LEU A 6 -15.06 -0.90 3.04
CA LEU A 6 -14.13 -1.50 2.08
C LEU A 6 -12.97 -0.57 1.67
N PRO A 7 -13.18 0.74 1.44
CA PRO A 7 -12.10 1.67 1.14
C PRO A 7 -11.09 1.85 2.29
N GLU A 8 -11.56 1.87 3.54
CA GLU A 8 -10.69 1.99 4.71
C GLU A 8 -9.84 0.75 4.93
N ALA A 9 -10.46 -0.43 4.83
CA ALA A 9 -9.76 -1.71 4.91
C ALA A 9 -8.70 -1.81 3.80
N GLU A 10 -9.06 -1.45 2.56
CA GLU A 10 -8.12 -1.44 1.42
C GLU A 10 -6.94 -0.48 1.67
N LYS A 11 -7.21 0.77 2.09
CA LYS A 11 -6.16 1.75 2.40
C LYS A 11 -5.21 1.24 3.48
N ARG A 12 -5.75 0.67 4.57
CA ARG A 12 -4.97 0.16 5.69
C ARG A 12 -4.08 -1.02 5.27
N GLN A 13 -4.60 -1.91 4.45
CA GLN A 13 -3.86 -3.07 3.96
C GLN A 13 -2.72 -2.67 3.02
N ILE A 14 -2.94 -1.66 2.17
CA ILE A 14 -1.89 -1.08 1.32
C ILE A 14 -0.80 -0.43 2.16
N LEU A 15 -1.19 0.37 3.17
CA LEU A 15 -0.24 1.01 4.07
C LEU A 15 0.62 -0.02 4.80
N ALA A 16 0.01 -1.06 5.37
CA ALA A 16 0.74 -2.13 6.06
C ALA A 16 1.74 -2.84 5.13
N ALA A 17 1.33 -3.15 3.88
CA ALA A 17 2.22 -3.76 2.91
C ALA A 17 3.39 -2.82 2.52
N LEU A 18 3.14 -1.52 2.39
CA LEU A 18 4.19 -0.53 2.15
C LEU A 18 5.15 -0.44 3.34
N GLU A 19 4.66 -0.42 4.58
CA GLU A 19 5.51 -0.36 5.78
C GLU A 19 6.41 -1.59 5.92
N VAL A 20 5.82 -2.80 5.81
CA VAL A 20 6.57 -4.08 5.90
C VAL A 20 7.63 -4.19 4.80
N THR A 21 7.39 -3.59 3.63
CA THR A 21 8.34 -3.59 2.51
C THR A 21 9.27 -2.38 2.49
N ASN A 22 9.24 -1.54 3.52
CA ASN A 22 10.01 -0.30 3.60
C ASN A 22 9.77 0.61 2.38
N TRP A 23 8.50 0.74 2.00
CA TRP A 23 7.97 1.50 0.87
C TRP A 23 8.45 1.02 -0.50
N ARG A 24 8.90 -0.23 -0.60
CA ARG A 24 9.33 -0.82 -1.86
C ARG A 24 8.12 -1.28 -2.67
N ILE A 25 7.89 -0.65 -3.82
CA ILE A 25 6.75 -1.01 -4.70
C ILE A 25 7.06 -2.25 -5.55
N TYR A 26 8.30 -2.38 -6.04
CA TYR A 26 8.71 -3.38 -7.05
C TYR A 26 9.56 -4.52 -6.47
N GLY A 27 9.67 -5.59 -7.26
CA GLY A 27 10.58 -6.70 -7.02
C GLY A 27 9.98 -7.84 -6.18
N PRO A 28 10.77 -8.89 -5.92
CA PRO A 28 10.30 -10.08 -5.21
C PRO A 28 9.83 -9.80 -3.77
N ARG A 29 10.32 -8.71 -3.17
CA ARG A 29 9.95 -8.22 -1.83
C ARG A 29 9.16 -6.90 -1.87
N GLY A 30 8.54 -6.57 -3.01
CA GLY A 30 7.76 -5.34 -3.16
C GLY A 30 6.32 -5.49 -2.63
N ALA A 31 5.74 -4.39 -2.17
CA ALA A 31 4.36 -4.31 -1.68
C ALA A 31 3.35 -4.78 -2.75
N ALA A 32 3.62 -4.53 -4.03
CA ALA A 32 2.74 -4.97 -5.12
C ALA A 32 2.63 -6.50 -5.16
N ARG A 33 3.77 -7.19 -5.00
CA ARG A 33 3.80 -8.66 -4.97
C ARG A 33 3.17 -9.23 -3.71
N LEU A 34 3.41 -8.60 -2.55
CA LEU A 34 2.78 -8.97 -1.28
C LEU A 34 1.24 -8.85 -1.32
N LEU A 35 0.75 -7.81 -1.99
CA LEU A 35 -0.69 -7.57 -2.18
C LEU A 35 -1.27 -8.37 -3.35
N GLY A 36 -0.46 -9.12 -4.11
CA GLY A 36 -0.91 -9.86 -5.29
C GLY A 36 -1.42 -8.98 -6.44
N ILE A 37 -1.00 -7.71 -6.51
CA ILE A 37 -1.43 -6.76 -7.53
C ILE A 37 -0.26 -6.26 -8.39
N GLY A 38 -0.57 -5.76 -9.57
CA GLY A 38 0.42 -5.11 -10.43
C GLY A 38 0.99 -3.84 -9.78
N PRO A 39 2.28 -3.52 -9.95
CA PRO A 39 2.90 -2.30 -9.42
C PRO A 39 2.17 -1.01 -9.85
N GLU A 40 1.66 -0.95 -11.09
CA GLU A 40 0.87 0.20 -11.55
C GLU A 40 -0.46 0.34 -10.80
N LYS A 41 -1.16 -0.78 -10.54
CA LYS A 41 -2.39 -0.78 -9.74
C LYS A 41 -2.10 -0.32 -8.31
N LEU A 42 -0.98 -0.74 -7.73
CA LEU A 42 -0.55 -0.25 -6.42
C LEU A 42 -0.29 1.26 -6.44
N ARG A 43 0.47 1.78 -7.43
CA ARG A 43 0.71 3.23 -7.56
C ARG A 43 -0.59 4.02 -7.73
N TYR A 44 -1.53 3.52 -8.53
CA TYR A 44 -2.84 4.14 -8.70
C TYR A 44 -3.58 4.23 -7.36
N ARG A 45 -3.64 3.12 -6.61
CA ARG A 45 -4.27 3.10 -5.28
C ARG A 45 -3.55 3.99 -4.27
N MET A 46 -2.22 4.06 -4.30
CA MET A 46 -1.45 5.00 -3.48
C MET A 46 -1.85 6.44 -3.76
N ARG A 47 -1.98 6.83 -5.04
CA ARG A 47 -2.48 8.16 -5.43
C ARG A 47 -3.92 8.38 -4.98
N LYS A 48 -4.80 7.41 -5.18
CA LYS A 48 -6.22 7.46 -4.75
C LYS A 48 -6.36 7.70 -3.26
N TYR A 49 -5.54 7.04 -2.44
CA TYR A 49 -5.59 7.13 -0.98
C TYR A 49 -4.64 8.17 -0.37
N GLY A 50 -3.92 8.93 -1.20
CA GLY A 50 -2.95 9.93 -0.75
C GLY A 50 -1.74 9.35 0.01
N LEU A 51 -1.40 8.08 -0.23
CA LEU A 51 -0.28 7.40 0.43
C LEU A 51 1.03 7.82 -0.22
N LYS A 52 1.87 8.53 0.55
CA LYS A 52 3.22 8.95 0.15
C LYS A 52 4.23 8.42 1.16
N ARG A 53 5.42 8.06 0.67
CA ARG A 53 6.52 7.65 1.53
C ARG A 53 6.83 8.81 2.48
N PRO A 54 6.90 8.57 3.81
CA PRO A 54 7.34 9.59 4.73
C PRO A 54 8.76 9.98 4.32
N GLU A 55 8.95 11.24 3.95
CA GLU A 55 10.30 11.82 3.93
C GLU A 55 10.81 11.72 5.36
N LYS A 56 11.92 11.00 5.54
CA LYS A 56 12.60 11.03 6.84
C LYS A 56 12.94 12.50 7.15
N PRO A 57 12.85 12.90 8.44
CA PRO A 57 13.34 14.21 8.86
C PRO A 57 14.83 14.37 8.56
#